data_AF-A0A3B4CQR8-F1
#
_entry.id   AF-A0A3B4CQR8-F1
#
_cell.length_a   1.000
_cell.length_b   1.000
_cell.length_c   1.000
_cell.angle_alpha   90.00
_cell.angle_beta   90.00
_cell.angle_gamma   90.00
#
_symmetry.space_group_name_H-M   'P 1'
#
loop_
_entity.id
_entity.type
_entity.pdbx_description
1 polymer ?
#
loop_
_entity_poly.entity_id
_entity_poly.type
_entity_poly.pdbx_seq_one_letter_code
_entity_poly.pdbx_strand_id
1 'polypeptide(L)'
;MPQTPPFPGMFASSGYNKNLYQTKEEDYGGLYYHDNNLVSGSLEALIQHLVPTVAYYPDVRIRKIAPKILQLLTEWTETFPYDFRDERMMRSLKELTHRLSTGDELYRKTVQQMTQALIRKLATLSQYEEALAKINSTVTDRLTVLKTKPQSIQRDILTICNDPFTLAQQLTHIELERLSYIGPEEFVQAFVQKDPLDNEKSCFSDHKKASNLEAYVEWFNRLSYLVATEICMPVKKKHRARVIEFFIDVARECFNIGNFNSLMAIISGMNMSPVSRLKKTWGKVKTAKFDILEHQMDPSSNFYNYRTALRGATQRSITAHSSREKIVIPFFSLLIKDIYFLNEGCANRLPNGHVNFEKFWELAKQVREFMTWKKVECPFERDRKILQYLLTAPVFSEDALYLASYESEGPENNMEKDRWKSLRCV
;
A
#
# COMPACT_ATOMS: atom_id res chain seq x y z
N MET A 1 4.44 1.70 20.62
CA MET A 1 4.62 0.57 19.67
C MET A 1 5.87 0.83 18.84
N PRO A 2 6.65 -0.19 18.40
CA PRO A 2 7.73 0.02 17.45
C PRO A 2 7.18 0.56 16.13
N GLN A 3 8.01 1.30 15.37
CA GLN A 3 7.69 1.70 14.00
C GLN A 3 7.25 0.48 13.18
N THR A 4 6.33 0.66 12.21
CA THR A 4 6.19 -0.34 11.15
C THR A 4 7.54 -0.38 10.42
N PRO A 5 8.26 -1.51 10.44
CA PRO A 5 9.57 -1.57 9.81
C PRO A 5 9.45 -1.24 8.32
N PRO A 6 10.54 -0.78 7.68
CA PRO A 6 10.57 -0.62 6.22
C PRO A 6 10.02 -1.87 5.54
N PHE A 7 9.40 -1.75 4.37
CA PHE A 7 8.72 -2.87 3.71
C PHE A 7 9.52 -4.20 3.73
N PRO A 8 10.85 -4.22 3.46
CA PRO A 8 11.66 -5.44 3.56
C PRO A 8 11.81 -6.00 4.99
N GLY A 9 11.78 -5.14 6.01
CA GLY A 9 11.93 -5.50 7.43
C GLY A 9 10.63 -5.97 8.10
N MET A 10 9.48 -5.87 7.44
CA MET A 10 8.20 -6.43 7.94
C MET A 10 8.20 -7.95 8.03
N PHE A 11 9.14 -8.62 7.35
CA PHE A 11 9.15 -10.06 7.13
C PHE A 11 10.31 -10.79 7.83
N ALA A 12 11.04 -10.13 8.73
CA ALA A 12 12.20 -10.75 9.39
C ALA A 12 11.76 -11.71 10.52
N SER A 13 11.79 -13.02 10.23
CA SER A 13 11.92 -14.06 11.26
C SER A 13 12.76 -15.25 10.79
N SER A 14 13.62 -15.69 11.71
CA SER A 14 14.64 -16.73 11.63
C SER A 14 14.16 -18.12 11.14
N GLY A 15 14.91 -18.66 10.19
CA GLY A 15 15.42 -20.04 10.18
C GLY A 15 14.41 -21.18 10.03
N TYR A 16 14.23 -21.69 8.81
CA TYR A 16 13.75 -23.04 8.58
C TYR A 16 14.49 -23.74 7.42
N ASN A 17 14.87 -24.98 7.70
CA ASN A 17 15.70 -25.87 6.89
C ASN A 17 15.03 -26.26 5.56
N LYS A 18 15.77 -26.14 4.45
CA LYS A 18 15.45 -26.74 3.15
C LYS A 18 15.99 -28.17 3.11
N ASN A 19 15.11 -29.16 3.02
CA ASN A 19 15.50 -30.49 2.56
C ASN A 19 15.18 -30.63 1.07
N LEU A 20 16.23 -30.99 0.31
CA LEU A 20 16.20 -31.41 -1.08
C LEU A 20 15.40 -32.70 -1.24
N TYR A 21 14.65 -32.87 -2.34
CA TYR A 21 14.55 -34.15 -3.05
C TYR A 21 14.22 -34.00 -4.54
N GLN A 22 14.72 -34.98 -5.28
CA GLN A 22 14.96 -35.07 -6.73
C GLN A 22 13.74 -35.28 -7.62
N THR A 23 13.94 -34.87 -8.87
CA THR A 23 13.19 -35.04 -10.11
C THR A 23 12.87 -36.49 -10.49
N LYS A 24 11.67 -36.71 -11.06
CA LYS A 24 11.37 -37.76 -12.03
C LYS A 24 10.40 -37.24 -13.12
N GLU A 25 10.78 -37.45 -14.37
CA GLU A 25 10.03 -37.42 -15.64
C GLU A 25 8.83 -38.39 -15.59
N GLU A 26 7.75 -38.34 -16.38
CA GLU A 26 7.22 -37.50 -17.47
C GLU A 26 5.75 -37.96 -17.61
N ASP A 27 4.76 -37.06 -17.70
CA ASP A 27 3.47 -37.38 -18.31
C ASP A 27 2.88 -36.12 -18.98
N TYR A 28 2.80 -36.16 -20.31
CA TYR A 28 2.36 -35.06 -21.18
C TYR A 28 0.81 -34.96 -21.22
N GLY A 29 0.18 -34.92 -20.05
CA GLY A 29 -1.25 -34.70 -19.84
C GLY A 29 -1.49 -33.45 -18.99
N GLY A 30 -0.94 -32.31 -19.40
CA GLY A 30 -0.58 -31.23 -18.48
C GLY A 30 -1.67 -30.24 -18.03
N LEU A 31 -2.97 -30.47 -18.27
CA LEU A 31 -4.05 -29.60 -17.76
C LEU A 31 -5.15 -30.42 -17.08
N TYR A 32 -5.51 -30.06 -15.86
CA TYR A 32 -6.47 -30.77 -15.03
C TYR A 32 -7.64 -29.88 -14.68
N TYR A 33 -8.85 -30.35 -14.97
CA TYR A 33 -10.09 -29.63 -14.72
C TYR A 33 -10.92 -30.34 -13.64
N HIS A 34 -11.61 -29.57 -12.82
CA HIS A 34 -12.65 -30.03 -11.90
C HIS A 34 -13.87 -29.12 -12.08
N ASP A 35 -15.05 -29.70 -12.33
CA ASP A 35 -16.28 -28.94 -12.63
C ASP A 35 -16.10 -27.86 -13.71
N ASN A 36 -15.43 -28.21 -14.81
CA ASN A 36 -15.04 -27.32 -15.92
C ASN A 36 -14.09 -26.16 -15.55
N ASN A 37 -13.59 -26.09 -14.32
CA ASN A 37 -12.59 -25.12 -13.91
C ASN A 37 -11.19 -25.73 -13.95
N LEU A 38 -10.20 -25.00 -14.46
CA LEU A 38 -8.81 -25.44 -14.47
C LEU A 38 -8.24 -25.38 -13.03
N VAL A 39 -7.80 -26.53 -12.51
CA VAL A 39 -7.35 -26.69 -11.11
C VAL A 39 -5.84 -26.92 -10.99
N SER A 40 -5.21 -27.54 -11.99
CA SER A 40 -3.75 -27.66 -12.04
C SER A 40 -3.27 -27.81 -13.47
N GLY A 41 -2.02 -27.46 -13.73
CA GLY A 41 -1.38 -27.77 -15.00
C GLY A 41 0.11 -27.48 -15.00
N SER A 42 0.84 -28.10 -15.94
CA SER A 42 2.24 -27.78 -16.18
C SER A 42 2.34 -26.42 -16.87
N LEU A 43 3.41 -25.66 -16.58
CA LEU A 43 3.65 -24.37 -17.20
C LEU A 43 3.78 -24.49 -18.73
N GLU A 44 4.43 -25.56 -19.18
CA GLU A 44 4.57 -25.91 -20.60
C GLU A 44 3.20 -26.08 -21.28
N ALA A 45 2.30 -26.88 -20.69
CA ALA A 45 0.95 -27.07 -21.24
C ALA A 45 0.15 -25.78 -21.23
N LEU A 46 0.26 -24.96 -20.17
CA LEU A 46 -0.37 -23.64 -20.12
C LEU A 46 0.11 -22.74 -21.27
N ILE A 47 1.41 -22.64 -21.47
CA ILE A 47 2.01 -21.83 -22.55
C ILE A 47 1.55 -22.35 -23.93
N GLN A 48 1.62 -23.66 -24.15
CA GLN A 48 1.21 -24.30 -25.40
C GLN A 48 -0.28 -24.06 -25.73
N HIS A 49 -1.15 -24.00 -24.72
CA HIS A 49 -2.57 -23.74 -24.89
C HIS A 49 -2.94 -22.24 -24.90
N LEU A 50 -2.03 -21.33 -24.48
CA LEU A 50 -2.28 -19.88 -24.38
C LEU A 50 -1.63 -19.06 -25.50
N VAL A 51 -0.54 -19.51 -26.12
CA VAL A 51 0.20 -18.72 -27.13
C VAL A 51 -0.19 -19.14 -28.55
N PRO A 52 -0.85 -18.27 -29.34
CA PRO A 52 -1.09 -18.55 -30.76
C PRO A 52 0.22 -18.42 -31.54
N THR A 53 0.82 -19.54 -31.94
CA THR A 53 1.97 -19.54 -32.85
C THR A 53 1.51 -19.70 -34.30
N VAL A 54 2.25 -19.08 -35.22
CA VAL A 54 1.98 -19.12 -36.69
C VAL A 54 2.07 -20.56 -37.23
N ALA A 55 2.87 -21.41 -36.58
CA ALA A 55 2.99 -22.83 -36.92
C ALA A 55 1.75 -23.65 -36.52
N TYR A 56 0.94 -23.19 -35.56
CA TYR A 56 -0.12 -23.98 -34.93
C TYR A 56 -1.55 -23.53 -35.30
N TYR A 57 -1.73 -22.25 -35.64
CA TYR A 57 -3.03 -21.70 -36.07
C TYR A 57 -2.92 -21.09 -37.48
N PRO A 58 -3.42 -21.77 -38.55
CA PRO A 58 -3.50 -21.14 -39.87
C PRO A 58 -4.42 -19.90 -39.84
N ASP A 59 -4.19 -18.93 -40.72
CA ASP A 59 -4.83 -17.59 -40.75
C ASP A 59 -6.35 -17.58 -40.54
N VAL A 60 -7.05 -18.62 -41.02
CA VAL A 60 -8.51 -18.80 -40.88
C VAL A 60 -8.94 -19.02 -39.42
N ARG A 61 -8.09 -19.67 -38.60
CA ARG A 61 -8.35 -19.88 -37.16
C ARG A 61 -7.94 -18.66 -36.33
N ILE A 62 -6.92 -17.91 -36.74
CA ILE A 62 -6.51 -16.66 -36.09
C ILE A 62 -7.67 -15.67 -36.05
N ARG A 63 -8.41 -15.51 -37.16
CA ARG A 63 -9.60 -14.65 -37.20
C ARG A 63 -10.71 -15.06 -36.21
N LYS A 64 -10.86 -16.36 -35.93
CA LYS A 64 -11.87 -16.85 -34.96
C LYS A 64 -11.47 -16.61 -33.51
N ILE A 65 -10.17 -16.57 -33.20
CA ILE A 65 -9.66 -16.36 -31.84
C ILE A 65 -9.24 -14.90 -31.58
N ALA A 66 -9.04 -14.10 -32.63
CA ALA A 66 -8.64 -12.70 -32.56
C ALA A 66 -9.49 -11.84 -31.60
N PRO A 67 -10.84 -11.96 -31.55
CA PRO A 67 -11.64 -11.23 -30.57
C PRO A 67 -11.26 -11.56 -29.12
N LYS A 68 -10.98 -12.84 -28.83
CA LYS A 68 -10.61 -13.31 -27.49
C LYS A 68 -9.21 -12.84 -27.10
N ILE A 69 -8.26 -12.87 -28.04
CA ILE A 69 -6.91 -12.35 -27.81
C ILE A 69 -6.98 -10.84 -27.58
N LEU A 70 -7.77 -10.11 -28.37
CA LEU A 70 -7.90 -8.67 -28.22
C LEU A 70 -8.58 -8.28 -26.90
N GLN A 71 -9.59 -9.05 -26.47
CA GLN A 71 -10.18 -8.93 -25.14
C GLN A 71 -9.13 -9.14 -24.04
N LEU A 72 -8.35 -10.23 -24.12
CA LEU A 72 -7.29 -10.53 -23.16
C LEU A 72 -6.23 -9.41 -23.09
N LEU A 73 -5.78 -8.90 -24.25
CA LEU A 73 -4.83 -7.78 -24.28
C LEU A 73 -5.44 -6.50 -23.70
N THR A 74 -6.73 -6.26 -23.92
CA THR A 74 -7.43 -5.11 -23.34
C THR A 74 -7.46 -5.24 -21.82
N GLU A 75 -7.91 -6.38 -21.29
CA GLU A 75 -7.94 -6.64 -19.85
C GLU A 75 -6.54 -6.59 -19.21
N TRP A 76 -5.51 -7.09 -19.91
CA TRP A 76 -4.12 -7.05 -19.43
C TRP A 76 -3.59 -5.62 -19.37
N THR A 77 -3.72 -4.85 -20.46
CA THR A 77 -3.24 -3.45 -20.52
C THR A 77 -4.00 -2.54 -19.55
N GLU A 78 -5.27 -2.84 -19.27
CA GLU A 78 -6.05 -2.14 -18.26
C GLU A 78 -5.67 -2.55 -16.84
N THR A 79 -5.43 -3.83 -16.57
CA THR A 79 -5.20 -4.33 -15.20
C THR A 79 -3.75 -4.12 -14.76
N PHE A 80 -2.78 -4.39 -15.64
CA PHE A 80 -1.34 -4.38 -15.37
C PHE A 80 -0.59 -3.44 -16.33
N PRO A 81 -0.86 -2.13 -16.30
CA PRO A 81 -0.22 -1.19 -17.23
C PRO A 81 1.31 -1.13 -17.08
N TYR A 82 1.84 -1.40 -15.88
CA TYR A 82 3.29 -1.33 -15.61
C TYR A 82 4.10 -2.37 -16.39
N ASP A 83 3.52 -3.52 -16.76
CA ASP A 83 4.18 -4.54 -17.59
C ASP A 83 4.64 -3.95 -18.94
N PHE A 84 3.90 -2.95 -19.44
CA PHE A 84 4.15 -2.30 -20.71
C PHE A 84 5.06 -1.07 -20.61
N ARG A 85 5.70 -0.83 -19.45
CA ARG A 85 6.82 0.13 -19.36
C ARG A 85 8.10 -0.43 -19.96
N ASP A 86 8.30 -1.75 -19.95
CA ASP A 86 9.43 -2.38 -20.62
C ASP A 86 9.27 -2.22 -22.14
N GLU A 87 10.31 -1.70 -22.79
CA GLU A 87 10.28 -1.41 -24.22
C GLU A 87 10.12 -2.66 -25.08
N ARG A 88 10.59 -3.83 -24.62
CA ARG A 88 10.45 -5.09 -25.33
C ARG A 88 9.02 -5.60 -25.22
N MET A 89 8.41 -5.52 -24.03
CA MET A 89 7.01 -5.86 -23.85
C MET A 89 6.09 -4.96 -24.68
N MET A 90 6.34 -3.65 -24.69
CA MET A 90 5.60 -2.70 -25.53
C MET A 90 5.79 -2.98 -27.04
N ARG A 91 6.99 -3.39 -27.47
CA ARG A 91 7.24 -3.82 -28.86
C ARG A 91 6.44 -5.07 -29.22
N SER A 92 6.46 -6.09 -28.35
CA SER A 92 5.69 -7.33 -28.55
C SER A 92 4.18 -7.06 -28.63
N LEU A 93 3.65 -6.17 -27.78
CA LEU A 93 2.25 -5.75 -27.85
C LEU A 93 1.92 -5.11 -29.21
N LYS A 94 2.76 -4.17 -29.68
CA LYS A 94 2.56 -3.50 -30.97
C LYS A 94 2.61 -4.48 -32.14
N GLU A 95 3.52 -5.43 -32.12
CA GLU A 95 3.63 -6.45 -33.16
C GLU A 95 2.40 -7.36 -33.20
N LEU A 96 1.98 -7.86 -32.04
CA LEU A 96 0.80 -8.74 -31.93
C LEU A 96 -0.48 -8.01 -32.36
N THR A 97 -0.68 -6.79 -31.89
CA THR A 97 -1.87 -5.99 -32.25
C THR A 97 -1.89 -5.57 -33.72
N HIS A 98 -0.73 -5.29 -34.32
CA HIS A 98 -0.62 -5.03 -35.75
C HIS A 98 -1.10 -6.25 -36.56
N ARG A 99 -0.62 -7.45 -36.22
CA ARG A 99 -1.03 -8.71 -36.87
C ARG A 99 -2.54 -8.95 -36.74
N LEU A 100 -3.12 -8.71 -35.55
CA LEU A 100 -4.56 -8.90 -35.30
C LEU A 100 -5.45 -7.90 -36.07
N SER A 101 -4.96 -6.68 -36.29
CA SER A 101 -5.72 -5.61 -36.97
C SER A 101 -5.60 -5.60 -38.49
N THR A 102 -4.76 -6.47 -39.06
CA THR A 102 -4.50 -6.49 -40.51
C THR A 102 -5.72 -7.04 -41.25
N GLY A 103 -6.47 -6.16 -41.93
CA GLY A 103 -7.60 -6.52 -42.78
C GLY A 103 -8.99 -6.44 -42.13
N ASP A 104 -9.10 -5.93 -40.90
CA ASP A 104 -10.38 -5.71 -40.21
C ASP A 104 -10.43 -4.31 -39.55
N GLU A 105 -11.35 -3.46 -40.01
CA GLU A 105 -11.50 -2.08 -39.52
C GLU A 105 -11.99 -2.02 -38.07
N LEU A 106 -12.82 -2.98 -37.63
CA LEU A 106 -13.31 -3.05 -36.26
C LEU A 106 -12.16 -3.33 -35.29
N TYR A 107 -11.33 -4.33 -35.60
CA TYR A 107 -10.18 -4.67 -34.76
C TYR A 107 -9.15 -3.55 -34.72
N ARG A 108 -8.93 -2.85 -35.84
CA ARG A 108 -8.07 -1.67 -35.88
C ARG A 108 -8.55 -0.57 -34.92
N LYS A 109 -9.86 -0.30 -34.89
CA LYS A 109 -10.45 0.67 -33.96
C LYS A 109 -10.28 0.25 -32.50
N THR A 110 -10.54 -1.00 -32.17
CA THR A 110 -10.37 -1.53 -30.81
C THR A 110 -8.90 -1.49 -30.36
N VAL A 111 -7.96 -1.90 -31.21
CA VAL A 111 -6.52 -1.81 -30.95
C VAL A 111 -6.10 -0.36 -30.70
N GLN A 112 -6.60 0.59 -31.50
CA GLN A 112 -6.29 2.01 -31.32
C GLN A 112 -6.82 2.53 -29.98
N GLN A 113 -8.05 2.18 -29.61
CA GLN A 113 -8.65 2.55 -28.33
C GLN A 113 -7.86 1.99 -27.14
N MET A 114 -7.55 0.69 -27.18
CA MET A 114 -6.75 0.01 -26.15
C MET A 114 -5.36 0.66 -26.00
N THR A 115 -4.66 0.86 -27.11
CA THR A 115 -3.31 1.48 -27.11
C THR A 115 -3.38 2.91 -26.55
N GLN A 116 -4.39 3.68 -26.96
CA GLN A 116 -4.58 5.04 -26.47
C GLN A 116 -4.91 5.08 -24.96
N ALA A 117 -5.71 4.13 -24.47
CA ALA A 117 -6.02 3.99 -23.05
C ALA A 117 -4.76 3.63 -22.24
N LEU A 118 -3.97 2.66 -22.72
CA LEU A 118 -2.70 2.28 -22.09
C LEU A 118 -1.72 3.45 -22.01
N ILE A 119 -1.51 4.18 -23.10
CA ILE A 119 -0.61 5.36 -23.13
C ILE A 119 -1.07 6.42 -22.14
N ARG A 120 -2.38 6.71 -22.07
CA ARG A 120 -2.94 7.65 -21.09
C ARG A 120 -2.67 7.19 -19.67
N LYS A 121 -2.90 5.90 -19.38
CA LYS A 121 -2.67 5.32 -18.06
C LYS A 121 -1.20 5.41 -17.65
N LEU A 122 -0.28 5.02 -18.55
CA LEU A 122 1.17 5.13 -18.34
C LEU A 122 1.62 6.58 -18.09
N ALA A 123 1.04 7.55 -18.80
CA ALA A 123 1.31 8.97 -18.58
C ALA A 123 0.84 9.42 -17.18
N THR A 124 -0.38 9.05 -16.77
CA THR A 124 -0.89 9.34 -15.42
C THR A 124 -0.01 8.74 -14.32
N LEU A 125 0.43 7.49 -14.48
CA LEU A 125 1.34 6.83 -13.54
C LEU A 125 2.68 7.59 -13.43
N SER A 126 3.24 8.02 -14.55
CA SER A 126 4.51 8.76 -14.57
C SER A 126 4.39 10.14 -13.92
N GLN A 127 3.29 10.86 -14.18
CA GLN A 127 3.00 12.14 -13.52
C GLN A 127 2.86 12.01 -12.00
N TYR A 128 2.26 10.92 -11.54
CA TYR A 128 2.14 10.63 -10.11
C TYR A 128 3.50 10.39 -9.45
N GLU A 129 4.37 9.59 -10.08
CA GLU A 129 5.74 9.36 -9.59
C GLU A 129 6.55 10.67 -9.50
N GLU A 130 6.44 11.53 -10.52
CA GLU A 130 7.05 12.86 -10.50
C GLU A 130 6.50 13.75 -9.38
N ALA A 131 5.18 13.71 -9.14
CA ALA A 131 4.55 14.45 -8.05
C ALA A 131 5.04 13.98 -6.67
N LEU A 132 5.16 12.66 -6.46
CA LEU A 132 5.74 12.09 -5.25
C LEU A 132 7.20 12.53 -5.05
N ALA A 133 8.02 12.48 -6.08
CA ALA A 133 9.41 12.94 -6.03
C ALA A 133 9.51 14.42 -5.64
N LYS A 134 8.64 15.27 -6.20
CA LYS A 134 8.56 16.70 -5.87
C LYS A 134 8.14 16.94 -4.42
N ILE A 135 7.17 16.17 -3.91
CA ILE A 135 6.76 16.23 -2.51
C ILE A 135 7.94 15.87 -1.60
N ASN A 136 8.65 14.78 -1.90
CA ASN A 136 9.80 14.33 -1.11
C ASN A 136 10.96 15.34 -1.13
N SER A 137 11.23 15.97 -2.28
CA SER A 137 12.17 17.10 -2.36
C SER A 137 11.73 18.26 -1.45
N THR A 138 10.46 18.65 -1.52
CA THR A 138 9.92 19.76 -0.70
C THR A 138 10.00 19.45 0.80
N VAL A 139 9.74 18.20 1.20
CA VAL A 139 9.90 17.74 2.59
C VAL A 139 11.35 17.88 3.03
N THR A 140 12.29 17.46 2.18
CA THR A 140 13.74 17.54 2.45
C THR A 140 14.18 19.00 2.63
N ASP A 141 13.75 19.90 1.75
CA ASP A 141 14.04 21.34 1.84
C ASP A 141 13.46 21.97 3.10
N ARG A 142 12.25 21.57 3.52
CA ARG A 142 11.66 22.07 4.77
C ARG A 142 12.37 21.53 6.01
N LEU A 143 12.88 20.30 5.95
CA LEU A 143 13.64 19.71 7.04
C LEU A 143 14.99 20.42 7.24
N THR A 144 15.67 20.82 6.16
CA THR A 144 16.91 21.61 6.27
C THR A 144 16.64 22.99 6.87
N VAL A 145 15.53 23.63 6.49
CA VAL A 145 15.08 24.89 7.11
C VAL A 145 14.74 24.71 8.60
N LEU A 146 14.11 23.60 8.98
CA LEU A 146 13.78 23.31 10.38
C LEU A 146 15.03 23.22 11.27
N LYS A 147 16.15 22.71 10.75
CA LYS A 147 17.42 22.65 11.49
C LYS A 147 18.08 24.02 11.69
N THR A 148 17.74 25.02 10.88
CA THR A 148 18.45 26.32 10.84
C THR A 148 17.70 27.47 11.51
N LYS A 149 16.38 27.34 11.75
CA LYS A 149 15.53 28.41 12.32
C LYS A 149 14.95 28.04 13.69
N PRO A 150 14.78 29.00 14.62
CA PRO A 150 14.17 28.73 15.93
C PRO A 150 12.72 28.26 15.80
N GLN A 151 12.31 27.35 16.70
CA GLN A 151 10.99 26.68 16.75
C GLN A 151 9.79 27.65 16.81
N SER A 152 9.99 28.93 17.17
CA SER A 152 8.93 29.91 17.44
C SER A 152 8.16 30.44 16.22
N ILE A 153 8.60 30.14 14.98
CA ILE A 153 8.00 30.68 13.73
C ILE A 153 7.16 29.61 12.97
N GLN A 154 7.11 28.37 13.46
CA GLN A 154 6.38 27.31 12.76
C GLN A 154 4.86 27.40 12.98
N ARG A 155 4.11 27.28 11.88
CA ARG A 155 2.66 27.12 11.91
C ARG A 155 2.35 25.70 12.36
N ASP A 156 1.64 25.55 13.47
CA ASP A 156 1.16 24.25 13.95
C ASP A 156 -0.11 23.80 13.21
N ILE A 157 -0.45 22.52 13.33
CA ILE A 157 -1.63 21.93 12.68
C ILE A 157 -2.93 22.66 13.03
N LEU A 158 -3.10 23.12 14.27
CA LEU A 158 -4.31 23.79 14.73
C LEU A 158 -4.49 25.19 14.11
N THR A 159 -3.40 25.84 13.69
CA THR A 159 -3.46 27.09 12.90
C THR A 159 -3.82 26.85 11.44
N ILE A 160 -3.57 25.65 10.93
CA ILE A 160 -3.87 25.26 9.54
C ILE A 160 -5.30 24.74 9.45
N CYS A 161 -5.70 23.87 10.37
CA CYS A 161 -7.00 23.24 10.46
C CYS A 161 -7.35 23.00 11.94
N ASN A 162 -8.42 23.63 12.42
CA ASN A 162 -8.93 23.44 13.79
C ASN A 162 -10.17 22.54 13.85
N ASP A 163 -10.64 22.03 12.71
CA ASP A 163 -11.77 21.11 12.61
C ASP A 163 -11.27 19.66 12.39
N PRO A 164 -11.45 18.76 13.37
CA PRO A 164 -10.97 17.39 13.25
C PRO A 164 -11.66 16.61 12.12
N PHE A 165 -12.91 16.96 11.78
CA PHE A 165 -13.64 16.31 10.69
C PHE A 165 -13.03 16.64 9.34
N THR A 166 -12.78 17.92 9.07
CA THR A 166 -12.08 18.37 7.86
C THR A 166 -10.71 17.72 7.73
N LEU A 167 -9.92 17.62 8.81
CA LEU A 167 -8.60 16.99 8.73
C LEU A 167 -8.69 15.49 8.38
N ALA A 168 -9.62 14.75 8.98
CA ALA A 168 -9.85 13.34 8.67
C ALA A 168 -10.27 13.12 7.21
N GLN A 169 -11.08 14.04 6.66
CA GLN A 169 -11.45 14.03 5.24
C GLN A 169 -10.24 14.27 4.33
N GLN A 170 -9.35 15.21 4.68
CA GLN A 170 -8.14 15.47 3.91
C GLN A 170 -7.14 14.30 3.99
N LEU A 171 -7.01 13.64 5.14
CA LEU A 171 -6.25 12.39 5.26
C LEU A 171 -6.84 11.32 4.33
N THR A 172 -8.16 11.19 4.29
CA THR A 172 -8.85 10.22 3.43
C THR A 172 -8.61 10.50 1.94
N HIS A 173 -8.51 11.77 1.52
CA HIS A 173 -8.08 12.12 0.15
C HIS A 173 -6.69 11.57 -0.18
N ILE A 174 -5.71 11.78 0.71
CA ILE A 174 -4.33 11.31 0.50
C ILE A 174 -4.28 9.79 0.44
N GLU A 175 -5.00 9.11 1.34
CA GLU A 175 -5.07 7.65 1.39
C GLU A 175 -5.66 7.08 0.09
N LEU A 176 -6.83 7.53 -0.34
CA LEU A 176 -7.49 7.04 -1.56
C LEU A 176 -6.67 7.36 -2.83
N GLU A 177 -6.05 8.54 -2.89
CA GLU A 177 -5.15 8.89 -4.00
C GLU A 177 -4.00 7.89 -4.08
N ARG A 178 -3.24 7.70 -2.98
CA ARG A 178 -2.09 6.77 -2.96
C ARG A 178 -2.50 5.33 -3.27
N LEU A 179 -3.59 4.86 -2.67
CA LEU A 179 -4.12 3.52 -2.91
C LEU A 179 -4.47 3.28 -4.39
N SER A 180 -5.02 4.29 -5.07
CA SER A 180 -5.45 4.16 -6.47
C SER A 180 -4.31 3.73 -7.40
N TYR A 181 -3.07 4.12 -7.07
CA TYR A 181 -1.85 3.81 -7.83
C TYR A 181 -1.22 2.45 -7.51
N ILE A 182 -1.63 1.77 -6.44
CA ILE A 182 -1.12 0.45 -6.09
C ILE A 182 -1.74 -0.61 -7.01
N GLY A 183 -0.91 -1.26 -7.83
CA GLY A 183 -1.33 -2.32 -8.74
C GLY A 183 -1.38 -3.71 -8.08
N PRO A 184 -2.22 -4.64 -8.58
CA PRO A 184 -2.24 -6.03 -8.10
C PRO A 184 -0.88 -6.74 -8.29
N GLU A 185 -0.12 -6.38 -9.32
CA GLU A 185 1.24 -6.84 -9.58
C GLU A 185 2.22 -6.47 -8.49
N GLU A 186 2.03 -5.34 -7.79
CA GLU A 186 2.93 -4.93 -6.71
C GLU A 186 2.87 -5.89 -5.52
N PHE A 187 1.69 -6.48 -5.26
CA PHE A 187 1.56 -7.54 -4.25
C PHE A 187 2.31 -8.80 -4.69
N VAL A 188 2.16 -9.22 -5.95
CA VAL A 188 2.89 -10.40 -6.46
C VAL A 188 4.40 -10.16 -6.37
N GLN A 189 4.87 -9.03 -6.88
CA GLN A 189 6.29 -8.64 -6.86
C GLN A 189 6.86 -8.53 -5.44
N ALA A 190 6.07 -8.04 -4.49
CA ALA A 190 6.46 -7.97 -3.09
C ALA A 190 6.74 -9.34 -2.45
N PHE A 191 6.10 -10.41 -2.95
CA PHE A 191 6.15 -11.75 -2.38
C PHE A 191 6.87 -12.78 -3.25
N VAL A 192 7.35 -12.39 -4.45
CA VAL A 192 8.15 -13.27 -5.29
C VAL A 192 9.48 -13.53 -4.60
N GLN A 193 9.59 -14.69 -3.97
CA GLN A 193 10.88 -15.30 -3.69
C GLN A 193 11.50 -15.73 -5.02
N LYS A 194 12.77 -15.39 -5.27
CA LYS A 194 13.52 -16.03 -6.35
C LYS A 194 13.63 -17.53 -6.01
N ASP A 195 12.95 -18.38 -6.76
CA ASP A 195 13.16 -19.82 -6.67
C ASP A 195 14.62 -20.12 -7.08
N PRO A 196 15.43 -20.80 -6.26
CA PRO A 196 16.78 -21.18 -6.66
C PRO A 196 16.83 -22.11 -7.89
N LEU A 197 15.71 -22.74 -8.25
CA LEU A 197 15.58 -23.60 -9.44
C LEU A 197 15.25 -22.80 -10.71
N ASP A 198 14.89 -21.51 -10.62
CA ASP A 198 14.80 -20.61 -11.78
C ASP A 198 16.20 -20.21 -12.23
N ASN A 199 16.88 -21.18 -12.84
CA ASN A 199 18.23 -21.07 -13.38
C ASN A 199 18.21 -20.45 -14.78
N GLU A 200 17.48 -19.35 -14.95
CA GLU A 200 17.61 -18.49 -16.13
C GLU A 200 17.46 -17.04 -15.69
N LYS A 201 18.31 -16.17 -16.22
CA LYS A 201 18.09 -14.73 -16.20
C LYS A 201 16.67 -14.48 -16.73
N SER A 202 15.70 -14.30 -15.84
CA SER A 202 14.36 -13.85 -16.20
C SER A 202 14.55 -12.67 -17.14
N CYS A 203 14.14 -12.86 -18.40
CA CYS A 203 14.42 -11.94 -19.48
C CYS A 203 13.83 -10.54 -19.20
N PHE A 204 12.94 -10.40 -18.20
CA PHE A 204 12.21 -9.18 -17.86
C PHE A 204 12.49 -8.64 -16.45
N SER A 205 13.50 -9.16 -15.73
CA SER A 205 13.69 -8.92 -14.27
C SER A 205 14.22 -7.54 -13.82
N ASP A 206 14.14 -6.49 -14.64
CA ASP A 206 14.45 -5.10 -14.25
C ASP A 206 13.19 -4.31 -13.81
N HIS A 207 12.21 -4.98 -13.21
CA HIS A 207 11.04 -4.29 -12.68
C HIS A 207 11.43 -3.47 -11.45
N LYS A 208 11.24 -2.14 -11.53
CA LYS A 208 11.25 -1.23 -10.38
C LYS A 208 10.32 -1.82 -9.30
N LYS A 209 10.95 -2.33 -8.24
CA LYS A 209 10.33 -2.94 -7.05
C LYS A 209 9.17 -2.08 -6.55
N ALA A 210 7.98 -2.67 -6.36
CA ALA A 210 6.82 -2.25 -5.55
C ALA A 210 6.82 -0.81 -4.98
N SER A 211 7.01 0.20 -5.83
CA SER A 211 7.37 1.54 -5.38
C SER A 211 6.19 2.30 -4.77
N ASN A 212 4.97 2.02 -5.23
CA ASN A 212 3.78 2.67 -4.68
C ASN A 212 3.40 2.03 -3.34
N LEU A 213 3.58 0.72 -3.23
CA LEU A 213 3.41 0.00 -1.97
C LEU A 213 4.37 0.55 -0.91
N GLU A 214 5.67 0.64 -1.22
CA GLU A 214 6.68 1.23 -0.34
C GLU A 214 6.33 2.68 0.02
N ALA A 215 5.99 3.52 -0.97
CA ALA A 215 5.59 4.91 -0.74
C ALA A 215 4.34 5.05 0.14
N TYR A 216 3.44 4.05 0.13
CA TYR A 216 2.26 4.04 0.97
C TYR A 216 2.57 3.63 2.42
N VAL A 217 3.51 2.70 2.63
CA VAL A 217 4.06 2.39 3.96
C VAL A 217 4.82 3.59 4.52
N GLU A 218 5.61 4.28 3.69
CA GLU A 218 6.29 5.53 4.08
C GLU A 218 5.30 6.61 4.49
N TRP A 219 4.17 6.74 3.78
CA TRP A 219 3.10 7.66 4.16
C TRP A 219 2.54 7.36 5.56
N PHE A 220 2.26 6.09 5.87
CA PHE A 220 1.81 5.68 7.21
C PHE A 220 2.81 6.13 8.30
N ASN A 221 4.09 5.80 8.10
CA ASN A 221 5.15 6.15 9.05
C ASN A 221 5.28 7.67 9.19
N ARG A 222 5.29 8.38 8.06
CA ARG A 222 5.33 9.83 8.03
C ARG A 222 4.18 10.47 8.82
N LEU A 223 2.96 9.95 8.67
CA LEU A 223 1.79 10.45 9.40
C LEU A 223 1.93 10.21 10.91
N SER A 224 2.39 9.04 11.33
CA SER A 224 2.69 8.76 12.75
C SER A 224 3.73 9.73 13.32
N TYR A 225 4.81 9.98 12.58
CA TYR A 225 5.84 10.93 12.98
C TYR A 225 5.36 12.38 12.98
N LEU A 226 4.48 12.75 12.04
CA LEU A 226 3.86 14.07 12.03
C LEU A 226 3.02 14.30 13.29
N VAL A 227 2.17 13.34 13.65
CA VAL A 227 1.37 13.41 14.89
C VAL A 227 2.26 13.58 16.11
N ALA A 228 3.32 12.76 16.24
CA ALA A 228 4.26 12.89 17.34
C ALA A 228 4.98 14.26 17.35
N THR A 229 5.36 14.75 16.17
CA THR A 229 6.01 16.07 16.01
C THR A 229 5.09 17.20 16.45
N GLU A 230 3.84 17.22 16.00
CA GLU A 230 2.84 18.22 16.38
C GLU A 230 2.54 18.22 17.88
N ILE A 231 2.66 17.07 18.55
CA ILE A 231 2.46 16.96 20.01
C ILE A 231 3.70 17.41 20.79
N CYS A 232 4.91 17.08 20.32
CA CYS A 232 6.16 17.40 21.00
C CYS A 232 6.65 18.84 20.74
N MET A 233 6.27 19.45 19.62
CA MET A 233 6.72 20.78 19.22
C MET A 233 6.22 21.92 20.15
N PRO A 234 4.97 21.92 20.66
CA PRO A 234 4.51 23.01 21.51
C PRO A 234 5.17 23.04 22.90
N VAL A 235 5.83 24.16 23.21
CA VAL A 235 6.44 24.40 24.54
C VAL A 235 5.40 24.39 25.67
N LYS A 236 4.21 24.93 25.42
CA LYS A 236 3.16 25.07 26.44
C LYS A 236 2.38 23.75 26.62
N LYS A 237 2.43 23.17 27.82
CA LYS A 237 1.68 21.97 28.22
C LYS A 237 0.19 21.99 27.87
N LYS A 238 -0.51 23.11 28.11
CA LYS A 238 -1.94 23.25 27.76
C LYS A 238 -2.18 23.15 26.26
N HIS A 239 -1.22 23.60 25.45
CA HIS A 239 -1.33 23.52 24.00
C HIS A 239 -1.10 22.10 23.49
N ARG A 240 -0.08 21.39 24.01
CA ARG A 240 0.12 19.96 23.70
C ARG A 240 -1.12 19.12 24.00
N ALA A 241 -1.73 19.32 25.17
CA ALA A 241 -2.97 18.62 25.53
C ALA A 241 -4.11 18.85 24.51
N ARG A 242 -4.27 20.10 24.01
CA ARG A 242 -5.25 20.40 22.95
C ARG A 242 -4.92 19.71 21.63
N VAL A 243 -3.64 19.61 21.26
CA VAL A 243 -3.22 18.90 20.04
C VAL A 243 -3.52 17.41 20.15
N ILE A 244 -3.27 16.80 21.32
CA ILE A 244 -3.63 15.39 21.58
C ILE A 244 -5.16 15.20 21.47
N GLU A 245 -5.96 16.02 22.14
CA GLU A 245 -7.43 15.93 22.06
C GLU A 245 -7.95 16.10 20.63
N PHE A 246 -7.36 17.01 19.86
CA PHE A 246 -7.67 17.18 18.46
C PHE A 246 -7.38 15.92 17.64
N PHE A 247 -6.18 15.32 17.77
CA PHE A 247 -5.87 14.08 17.05
C PHE A 247 -6.71 12.88 17.50
N ILE A 248 -7.16 12.83 18.76
CA ILE A 248 -8.13 11.83 19.21
C ILE A 248 -9.46 11.98 18.45
N ASP A 249 -9.95 13.20 18.27
CA ASP A 249 -11.19 13.43 17.51
C ASP A 249 -11.00 13.19 16.00
N VAL A 250 -9.82 13.49 15.44
CA VAL A 250 -9.46 13.13 14.04
C VAL A 250 -9.45 11.61 13.88
N ALA A 251 -8.80 10.88 14.79
CA ALA A 251 -8.74 9.42 14.77
C ALA A 251 -10.15 8.80 14.86
N ARG A 252 -11.01 9.33 15.73
CA ARG A 252 -12.41 8.90 15.78
C ARG A 252 -13.13 9.11 14.46
N GLU A 253 -12.91 10.24 13.80
CA GLU A 253 -13.55 10.46 12.50
C GLU A 253 -12.97 9.57 11.40
N CYS A 254 -11.67 9.28 11.43
CA CYS A 254 -11.08 8.26 10.55
C CYS A 254 -11.77 6.89 10.74
N PHE A 255 -12.04 6.46 11.98
CA PHE A 255 -12.81 5.25 12.26
C PHE A 255 -14.22 5.31 11.64
N ASN A 256 -14.94 6.43 11.82
CA ASN A 256 -16.30 6.62 11.28
C ASN A 256 -16.34 6.59 9.75
N ILE A 257 -15.33 7.17 9.08
CA ILE A 257 -15.21 7.18 7.62
C ILE A 257 -14.89 5.76 7.08
N GLY A 258 -14.30 4.88 7.89
CA GLY A 258 -13.73 3.62 7.42
C GLY A 258 -12.26 3.74 7.00
N ASN A 259 -11.58 4.80 7.45
CA ASN A 259 -10.15 5.04 7.25
C ASN A 259 -9.32 4.45 8.39
N PHE A 260 -9.14 3.12 8.38
CA PHE A 260 -8.42 2.42 9.43
C PHE A 260 -6.91 2.61 9.37
N ASN A 261 -6.35 2.89 8.18
CA ASN A 261 -4.91 3.14 8.02
C ASN A 261 -4.48 4.43 8.73
N SER A 262 -5.14 5.56 8.44
CA SER A 262 -4.85 6.83 9.12
C SER A 262 -5.17 6.78 10.61
N LEU A 263 -6.25 6.10 11.01
CA LEU A 263 -6.57 5.84 12.42
C LEU A 263 -5.38 5.18 13.13
N MET A 264 -4.88 4.07 12.58
CA MET A 264 -3.77 3.34 13.18
C MET A 264 -2.48 4.17 13.18
N ALA A 265 -2.23 4.95 12.13
CA ALA A 265 -1.07 5.85 12.07
C ALA A 265 -1.11 6.91 13.17
N ILE A 266 -2.28 7.50 13.43
CA ILE A 266 -2.48 8.50 14.49
C ILE A 266 -2.29 7.88 15.88
N ILE A 267 -2.90 6.71 16.15
CA ILE A 267 -2.69 5.96 17.40
C ILE A 267 -1.21 5.64 17.58
N SER A 268 -0.55 5.16 16.53
CA SER A 268 0.87 4.81 16.55
C SER A 268 1.75 6.01 16.89
N GLY A 269 1.45 7.20 16.35
CA GLY A 269 2.14 8.45 16.68
C GLY A 269 1.98 8.84 18.16
N MET A 270 0.76 8.75 18.70
CA MET A 270 0.50 9.03 20.12
C MET A 270 1.15 8.01 21.07
N ASN A 271 1.32 6.77 20.61
CA ASN A 271 1.96 5.67 21.34
C ASN A 271 3.48 5.57 21.16
N MET A 272 4.10 6.52 20.46
CA MET A 272 5.55 6.66 20.45
C MET A 272 6.04 7.05 21.84
N SER A 273 7.18 6.49 22.26
CA SER A 273 7.73 6.71 23.60
C SER A 273 7.98 8.20 23.95
N PRO A 274 8.47 9.06 23.03
CA PRO A 274 8.59 10.50 23.28
C PRO A 274 7.26 11.19 23.63
N VAL A 275 6.13 10.67 23.15
CA VAL A 275 4.80 11.23 23.41
C VAL A 275 4.18 10.61 24.66
N SER A 276 4.20 9.28 24.79
CA SER A 276 3.56 8.55 25.90
C SER A 276 4.24 8.79 27.26
N ARG A 277 5.48 9.28 27.28
CA ARG A 277 6.19 9.69 28.50
C ARG A 277 5.77 11.05 29.06
N LEU A 278 5.05 11.89 28.31
CA LEU A 278 4.64 13.24 28.74
C LEU A 278 3.51 13.20 29.79
N LYS A 279 3.75 12.58 30.95
CA LYS A 279 2.72 12.27 31.96
C LYS A 279 1.97 13.50 32.43
N LYS A 280 2.65 14.65 32.56
CA LYS A 280 1.99 15.90 33.01
C LYS A 280 1.06 16.45 31.93
N THR A 281 1.39 16.24 30.65
CA THR A 281 0.53 16.60 29.51
C THR A 281 -0.67 15.66 29.44
N TRP A 282 -0.45 14.34 29.49
CA TRP A 282 -1.53 13.34 29.48
C TRP A 282 -2.51 13.49 30.64
N GLY A 283 -2.04 13.91 31.83
CA GLY A 283 -2.92 14.24 32.95
C GLY A 283 -3.89 15.41 32.71
N LYS A 284 -3.79 16.12 31.58
CA LYS A 284 -4.76 17.15 31.16
C LYS A 284 -5.69 16.69 30.03
N VAL A 285 -5.47 15.52 29.46
CA VAL A 285 -6.22 14.99 28.32
C VAL A 285 -7.33 14.08 28.82
N LYS A 286 -8.52 14.16 28.21
CA LYS A 286 -9.59 13.18 28.44
C LYS A 286 -9.33 11.91 27.62
N THR A 287 -8.76 10.89 28.24
CA THR A 287 -8.28 9.68 27.52
C THR A 287 -9.38 8.70 27.12
N ALA A 288 -10.57 8.75 27.72
CA ALA A 288 -11.61 7.74 27.49
C ALA A 288 -11.92 7.46 26.00
N LYS A 289 -11.93 8.49 25.15
CA LYS A 289 -12.10 8.32 23.70
C LYS A 289 -10.91 7.62 23.05
N PHE A 290 -9.70 7.95 23.49
CA PHE A 290 -8.46 7.33 23.02
C PHE A 290 -8.40 5.85 23.42
N ASP A 291 -8.70 5.54 24.67
CA ASP A 291 -8.70 4.16 25.20
C ASP A 291 -9.65 3.25 24.40
N ILE A 292 -10.81 3.77 23.99
CA ILE A 292 -11.75 3.06 23.10
C ILE A 292 -11.13 2.80 21.72
N LEU A 293 -10.47 3.81 21.12
CA LEU A 293 -9.84 3.67 19.81
C LEU A 293 -8.66 2.69 19.85
N GLU A 294 -7.86 2.70 20.91
CA GLU A 294 -6.82 1.70 21.15
C GLU A 294 -7.41 0.30 21.24
N HIS A 295 -8.51 0.12 21.99
CA HIS A 295 -9.19 -1.16 22.08
C HIS A 295 -9.71 -1.66 20.73
N GLN A 296 -10.20 -0.77 19.85
CA GLN A 296 -10.64 -1.13 18.50
C GLN A 296 -9.49 -1.60 17.60
N MET A 297 -8.28 -1.08 17.81
CA MET A 297 -7.09 -1.41 17.02
C MET A 297 -6.11 -2.34 17.75
N ASP A 298 -6.55 -2.98 18.84
CA ASP A 298 -5.73 -3.83 19.68
C ASP A 298 -5.23 -5.07 18.90
N PRO A 299 -3.93 -5.42 18.99
CA PRO A 299 -3.34 -6.54 18.24
C PRO A 299 -3.72 -7.92 18.78
N SER A 300 -4.34 -8.03 19.96
CA SER A 300 -4.70 -9.32 20.57
C SER A 300 -5.66 -10.10 19.70
N SER A 301 -5.59 -11.44 19.80
CA SER A 301 -6.41 -12.36 19.01
C SER A 301 -6.35 -12.06 17.50
N ASN A 302 -5.16 -11.72 17.00
CA ASN A 302 -4.90 -11.32 15.62
C ASN A 302 -5.82 -10.16 15.16
N PHE A 303 -5.85 -9.08 15.94
CA PHE A 303 -6.64 -7.88 15.64
C PHE A 303 -8.16 -8.16 15.53
N TYR A 304 -8.71 -8.96 16.43
CA TYR A 304 -10.13 -9.40 16.37
C TYR A 304 -11.13 -8.23 16.27
N ASN A 305 -10.94 -7.18 17.08
CA ASN A 305 -11.83 -6.01 17.11
C ASN A 305 -11.76 -5.25 15.78
N TYR A 306 -10.55 -4.93 15.31
CA TYR A 306 -10.33 -4.29 14.02
C TYR A 306 -10.95 -5.11 12.88
N ARG A 307 -10.74 -6.43 12.83
CA ARG A 307 -11.32 -7.28 11.79
C ARG A 307 -12.84 -7.27 11.82
N THR A 308 -13.45 -7.17 13.00
CA THR A 308 -14.91 -7.00 13.14
C THR A 308 -15.37 -5.64 12.58
N ALA A 309 -14.65 -4.56 12.91
CA ALA A 309 -14.94 -3.23 12.37
C ALA A 309 -14.75 -3.16 10.84
N LEU A 310 -13.71 -3.81 10.29
CA LEU A 310 -13.46 -3.91 8.86
C LEU A 310 -14.57 -4.66 8.13
N ARG A 311 -15.03 -5.79 8.68
CA ARG A 311 -16.20 -6.52 8.12
C ARG A 311 -17.44 -5.63 8.10
N GLY A 312 -17.68 -4.90 9.19
CA GLY A 312 -18.76 -3.91 9.26
C GLY A 312 -18.64 -2.84 8.16
N ALA A 313 -17.46 -2.25 7.98
CA ALA A 313 -17.21 -1.26 6.94
C ALA A 313 -17.39 -1.82 5.52
N THR A 314 -16.93 -3.04 5.28
CA THR A 314 -17.09 -3.75 4.01
C THR A 314 -18.57 -3.98 3.70
N GLN A 315 -19.36 -4.42 4.69
CA GLN A 315 -20.80 -4.58 4.52
C GLN A 315 -21.50 -3.26 4.23
N ARG A 316 -21.14 -2.18 4.95
CA ARG A 316 -21.65 -0.82 4.68
C ARG A 316 -21.37 -0.38 3.25
N SER A 317 -20.17 -0.68 2.73
CA SER A 317 -19.79 -0.34 1.36
C SER A 317 -20.62 -1.07 0.32
N ILE A 318 -21.00 -2.32 0.58
CA ILE A 318 -21.83 -3.13 -0.34
C ILE A 318 -23.25 -2.57 -0.41
N THR A 319 -23.81 -2.16 0.73
CA THR A 319 -25.18 -1.63 0.82
C THR A 319 -25.23 -0.10 0.80
N ALA A 320 -24.17 0.56 0.31
CA ALA A 320 -24.03 2.00 0.39
C ALA A 320 -25.05 2.75 -0.48
N HIS A 321 -25.65 3.80 0.09
CA HIS A 321 -26.52 4.73 -0.63
C HIS A 321 -25.82 6.04 -0.98
N SER A 322 -24.60 6.24 -0.48
CA SER A 322 -23.75 7.39 -0.76
C SER A 322 -22.31 6.99 -1.06
N SER A 323 -21.57 7.84 -1.78
CA SER A 323 -20.13 7.60 -2.04
C SER A 323 -19.29 7.56 -0.76
N ARG A 324 -19.72 8.27 0.30
CA ARG A 324 -19.05 8.25 1.61
C ARG A 324 -19.07 6.86 2.25
N GLU A 325 -20.21 6.17 2.18
CA GLU A 325 -20.37 4.84 2.79
C GLU A 325 -19.57 3.74 2.08
N LYS A 326 -19.13 4.00 0.83
CA LYS A 326 -18.28 3.09 0.06
C LYS A 326 -16.82 3.08 0.52
N ILE A 327 -16.39 4.05 1.33
CA ILE A 327 -14.99 4.18 1.72
C ILE A 327 -14.61 3.05 2.68
N VAL A 328 -13.61 2.26 2.27
CA VAL A 328 -12.95 1.27 3.11
C VAL A 328 -11.45 1.38 2.85
N ILE A 329 -10.69 1.85 3.84
CA ILE A 329 -9.23 1.89 3.79
C ILE A 329 -8.72 0.99 4.92
N PRO A 330 -8.25 -0.22 4.60
CA PRO A 330 -7.83 -1.19 5.61
C PRO A 330 -6.56 -0.73 6.33
N PHE A 331 -6.28 -1.31 7.50
CA PHE A 331 -4.96 -1.18 8.10
C PHE A 331 -3.97 -1.95 7.22
N PHE A 332 -3.25 -1.21 6.39
CA PHE A 332 -2.56 -1.77 5.23
C PHE A 332 -1.46 -2.76 5.61
N SER A 333 -0.70 -2.47 6.67
CA SER A 333 0.36 -3.36 7.13
C SER A 333 -0.16 -4.74 7.55
N LEU A 334 -1.36 -4.82 8.12
CA LEU A 334 -1.99 -6.10 8.46
C LEU A 334 -2.51 -6.82 7.21
N LEU A 335 -3.10 -6.10 6.25
CA LEU A 335 -3.50 -6.67 4.97
C LEU A 335 -2.30 -7.31 4.24
N ILE A 336 -1.19 -6.58 4.13
CA ILE A 336 0.05 -7.10 3.54
C ILE A 336 0.56 -8.31 4.29
N LYS A 337 0.56 -8.26 5.63
CA LYS A 337 0.98 -9.37 6.48
C LYS A 337 0.14 -10.62 6.22
N ASP A 338 -1.18 -10.49 6.10
CA ASP A 338 -2.09 -11.59 5.82
C ASP A 338 -1.81 -12.20 4.43
N ILE A 339 -1.63 -11.38 3.40
CA ILE A 339 -1.32 -11.85 2.03
C ILE A 339 0.05 -12.55 2.01
N TYR A 340 1.05 -12.02 2.72
CA TYR A 340 2.36 -12.65 2.85
C TYR A 340 2.26 -14.04 3.49
N PHE A 341 1.58 -14.17 4.63
CA PHE A 341 1.45 -15.48 5.28
C PHE A 341 0.65 -16.48 4.46
N LEU A 342 -0.35 -16.04 3.70
CA LEU A 342 -1.06 -16.88 2.74
C LEU A 342 -0.12 -17.36 1.62
N ASN A 343 0.79 -16.49 1.14
CA ASN A 343 1.78 -16.87 0.14
C ASN A 343 2.80 -17.87 0.70
N GLU A 344 3.34 -17.63 1.90
CA GLU A 344 4.35 -18.51 2.51
C GLU A 344 3.78 -19.84 2.99
N GLY A 345 2.50 -19.87 3.39
CA GLY A 345 1.85 -21.06 3.93
C GLY A 345 1.58 -22.17 2.91
N CYS A 346 1.74 -21.91 1.61
CA CYS A 346 1.42 -22.86 0.54
C CYS A 346 2.49 -22.89 -0.56
N ALA A 347 2.82 -24.08 -1.06
CA ALA A 347 3.76 -24.22 -2.18
C ALA A 347 3.18 -23.69 -3.50
N ASN A 348 4.02 -23.06 -4.32
CA ASN A 348 3.66 -22.58 -5.66
C ASN A 348 3.31 -23.72 -6.62
N ARG A 349 3.88 -24.91 -6.38
CA ARG A 349 3.67 -26.12 -7.16
C ARG A 349 3.19 -27.25 -6.26
N LEU A 350 2.33 -28.09 -6.83
CA LEU A 350 1.92 -29.36 -6.24
C LEU A 350 3.08 -30.38 -6.31
N PRO A 351 3.04 -31.50 -5.56
CA PRO A 351 4.10 -32.52 -5.59
C PRO A 351 4.39 -33.12 -6.97
N ASN A 352 3.43 -33.04 -7.90
CA ASN A 352 3.57 -33.47 -9.30
C ASN A 352 4.19 -32.39 -10.21
N GLY A 353 4.62 -31.25 -9.67
CA GLY A 353 5.21 -30.14 -10.42
C GLY A 353 4.21 -29.16 -11.06
N HIS A 354 2.91 -29.42 -10.98
CA HIS A 354 1.88 -28.53 -11.54
C HIS A 354 1.74 -27.25 -10.72
N VAL A 355 1.28 -26.18 -11.39
CA VAL A 355 0.89 -24.94 -10.74
C VAL A 355 -0.26 -25.19 -9.77
N ASN A 356 -0.11 -24.70 -8.54
CA ASN A 356 -1.13 -24.78 -7.50
C ASN A 356 -2.17 -23.65 -7.65
N PHE A 357 -3.19 -23.82 -8.50
CA PHE A 357 -4.19 -22.77 -8.74
C PHE A 357 -5.02 -22.42 -7.49
N GLU A 358 -5.23 -23.35 -6.56
CA GLU A 358 -5.98 -23.07 -5.33
C GLU A 358 -5.29 -22.00 -4.48
N LYS A 359 -3.97 -22.10 -4.29
CA LYS A 359 -3.17 -21.06 -3.64
C LYS A 359 -3.34 -19.70 -4.33
N PHE A 360 -3.15 -19.67 -5.65
CA PHE A 360 -3.24 -18.42 -6.41
C PHE A 360 -4.65 -17.84 -6.41
N TRP A 361 -5.68 -18.68 -6.35
CA TRP A 361 -7.07 -18.27 -6.25
C TRP A 361 -7.37 -17.57 -4.92
N GLU A 362 -6.90 -18.14 -3.80
CA GLU A 362 -7.06 -17.53 -2.48
C GLU A 362 -6.28 -16.20 -2.38
N LEU A 363 -5.06 -16.13 -2.92
CA LEU A 363 -4.31 -14.86 -3.03
C LEU A 363 -5.08 -13.83 -3.86
N ALA A 364 -5.57 -14.23 -5.03
CA ALA A 364 -6.36 -13.35 -5.90
C ALA A 364 -7.65 -12.87 -5.24
N LYS A 365 -8.28 -13.68 -4.38
CA LYS A 365 -9.47 -13.27 -3.62
C LYS A 365 -9.17 -12.09 -2.69
N GLN A 366 -8.06 -12.15 -1.94
CA GLN A 366 -7.63 -11.06 -1.05
C GLN A 366 -7.32 -9.78 -1.83
N VAL A 367 -6.57 -9.91 -2.94
CA VAL A 367 -6.20 -8.75 -3.78
C VAL A 367 -7.43 -8.15 -4.46
N ARG A 368 -8.38 -8.96 -4.96
CA ARG A 368 -9.62 -8.47 -5.61
C ARG A 368 -10.47 -7.59 -4.70
N GLU A 369 -10.56 -7.94 -3.42
CA GLU A 369 -11.29 -7.14 -2.45
C GLU A 369 -10.66 -5.75 -2.29
N PHE A 370 -9.35 -5.70 -2.07
CA PHE A 370 -8.57 -4.45 -2.04
C PHE A 370 -8.73 -3.62 -3.32
N MET A 371 -8.68 -4.29 -4.49
CA MET A 371 -8.84 -3.66 -5.80
C MET A 371 -10.23 -3.02 -6.00
N THR A 372 -11.23 -3.47 -5.24
CA THR A 372 -12.57 -2.86 -5.22
C THR A 372 -12.57 -1.60 -4.36
N TRP A 373 -12.02 -1.67 -3.16
CA TRP A 373 -11.97 -0.54 -2.22
C TRP A 373 -11.21 0.68 -2.77
N LYS A 374 -10.10 0.47 -3.48
CA LYS A 374 -9.30 1.57 -4.01
C LYS A 374 -9.95 2.36 -5.15
N LYS A 375 -11.05 1.88 -5.74
CA LYS A 375 -11.75 2.54 -6.87
C LYS A 375 -12.70 3.65 -6.42
N VAL A 376 -12.88 3.83 -5.10
CA VAL A 376 -13.79 4.81 -4.54
C VAL A 376 -13.23 6.22 -4.73
N GLU A 377 -13.99 7.08 -5.40
CA GLU A 377 -13.69 8.50 -5.46
C GLU A 377 -13.98 9.16 -4.12
N CYS A 378 -13.05 9.99 -3.64
CA CYS A 378 -13.21 10.67 -2.36
C CYS A 378 -14.31 11.74 -2.47
N PRO A 379 -15.41 11.64 -1.69
CA PRO A 379 -16.58 12.51 -1.83
C PRO A 379 -16.44 13.85 -1.09
N PHE A 380 -15.35 14.05 -0.35
CA PHE A 380 -15.15 15.25 0.46
C PHE A 380 -14.56 16.38 -0.36
N GLU A 381 -14.81 17.63 0.05
CA GLU A 381 -14.18 18.78 -0.58
C GLU A 381 -12.65 18.78 -0.32
N ARG A 382 -11.89 19.21 -1.33
CA ARG A 382 -10.43 19.28 -1.25
C ARG A 382 -9.98 20.64 -0.71
N ASP A 383 -9.29 20.65 0.42
CA ASP A 383 -8.59 21.81 0.93
C ASP A 383 -7.10 21.71 0.60
N ARG A 384 -6.66 22.49 -0.39
CA ARG A 384 -5.27 22.51 -0.86
C ARG A 384 -4.27 22.94 0.20
N LYS A 385 -4.65 23.82 1.13
CA LYS A 385 -3.76 24.34 2.17
C LYS A 385 -3.48 23.24 3.20
N ILE A 386 -4.52 22.51 3.61
CA ILE A 386 -4.41 21.41 4.55
C ILE A 386 -3.64 20.24 3.93
N LEU A 387 -3.99 19.85 2.70
CA LEU A 387 -3.29 18.80 1.94
C LEU A 387 -1.80 19.10 1.80
N GLN A 388 -1.46 20.32 1.38
CA GLN A 388 -0.07 20.76 1.27
C GLN A 388 0.66 20.66 2.61
N TYR A 389 0.01 21.06 3.71
CA TYR A 389 0.61 20.95 5.04
C TYR A 389 0.86 19.50 5.43
N LEU A 390 -0.15 18.63 5.35
CA LEU A 390 -0.03 17.21 5.69
C LEU A 390 1.09 16.51 4.89
N LEU A 391 1.21 16.82 3.59
CA LEU A 391 2.20 16.21 2.71
C LEU A 391 3.61 16.75 2.93
N THR A 392 3.78 18.03 3.32
CA THR A 392 5.09 18.70 3.33
C THR A 392 5.56 19.26 4.67
N ALA A 393 4.77 19.17 5.74
CA ALA A 393 5.21 19.59 7.08
C ALA A 393 6.43 18.78 7.53
N PRO A 394 7.52 19.43 8.00
CA PRO A 394 8.70 18.71 8.44
C PRO A 394 8.37 17.85 9.66
N VAL A 395 8.94 16.65 9.72
CA VAL A 395 8.76 15.73 10.84
C VAL A 395 10.08 15.54 11.56
N PHE A 396 10.03 15.43 12.88
CA PHE A 396 11.20 15.17 13.69
C PHE A 396 11.71 13.74 13.46
N SER A 397 13.04 13.58 13.48
CA SER A 397 13.64 12.25 13.66
C SER A 397 13.28 11.69 15.05
N GLU A 398 13.52 10.40 15.26
CA GLU A 398 13.32 9.79 16.58
C GLU A 398 14.08 10.55 17.68
N ASP A 399 15.36 10.85 17.45
CA ASP A 399 16.19 11.61 18.39
C ASP A 399 15.67 13.02 18.65
N ALA A 400 15.21 13.71 17.60
CA ALA A 400 14.63 15.04 17.75
C ALA A 400 13.30 15.02 18.53
N LEU A 401 12.47 13.97 18.37
CA LEU A 401 11.28 13.78 19.20
C LEU A 401 11.64 13.58 20.66
N TYR A 402 12.66 12.76 20.96
CA TYR A 402 13.12 12.57 22.34
C TYR A 402 13.66 13.85 22.95
N LEU A 403 14.48 14.60 22.22
CA LEU A 403 14.98 15.92 22.66
C LEU A 403 13.83 16.87 22.99
N ALA A 404 12.90 17.07 22.06
CA ALA A 404 11.74 17.94 22.27
C ALA A 404 10.84 17.47 23.44
N SER A 405 10.73 16.15 23.63
CA SER A 405 10.01 15.55 24.76
C SER A 405 10.68 15.86 26.09
N TYR A 406 12.01 15.70 26.19
CA TYR A 406 12.77 16.01 27.41
C TYR A 406 12.80 17.50 27.73
N GLU A 407 12.86 18.36 26.70
CA GLU A 407 12.73 19.81 26.86
C GLU A 407 11.34 20.21 27.38
N SER A 408 10.30 19.51 26.94
CA SER A 408 8.92 19.72 27.37
C SER A 408 8.64 19.22 28.80
N GLU A 409 9.16 18.03 29.13
CA GLU A 409 9.04 17.38 30.44
C GLU A 409 10.34 16.61 30.72
N GLY A 410 11.16 17.11 31.66
CA GLY A 410 12.48 16.54 31.96
C GLY A 410 12.48 15.03 32.29
N PRO A 411 13.65 14.38 32.22
CA PRO A 411 13.76 12.93 32.43
C PRO A 411 13.37 12.51 33.85
N GLU A 412 12.59 11.43 33.97
CA GLU A 412 12.03 10.97 35.25
C GLU A 412 12.86 9.87 35.92
N ASN A 413 13.65 9.11 35.15
CA ASN A 413 14.46 7.99 35.65
C ASN A 413 15.90 8.03 35.12
N ASN A 414 16.78 7.18 35.64
CA ASN A 414 18.20 7.17 35.27
C ASN A 414 18.42 6.84 33.78
N MET A 415 17.67 5.88 33.22
CA MET A 415 17.76 5.55 31.79
C MET A 415 17.43 6.74 30.90
N GLU A 416 16.38 7.51 31.24
CA GLU A 416 16.03 8.74 30.52
C GLU A 416 17.08 9.84 30.69
N LYS A 417 17.67 9.98 31.89
CA LYS A 417 18.76 10.94 32.12
C LYS A 417 19.96 10.61 31.25
N ASP A 418 20.31 9.33 31.12
CA ASP A 418 21.44 8.88 30.31
C ASP A 418 21.16 9.07 28.81
N ARG A 419 19.96 8.71 28.34
CA ARG A 419 19.53 8.98 26.95
C ARG A 419 19.50 10.48 26.64
N TRP A 420 19.02 11.31 27.57
CA TRP A 420 18.99 12.75 27.37
C TRP A 420 20.40 13.34 27.28
N LYS A 421 21.34 12.87 28.11
CA LYS A 421 22.76 13.25 28.01
C LYS A 421 23.35 12.83 26.66
N SER A 422 23.14 11.58 26.23
CA SER A 422 23.70 11.11 24.96
C SER A 422 23.19 11.93 23.76
N LEU A 423 21.90 12.29 23.76
CA LEU A 423 21.29 13.08 22.69
C LEU A 423 21.79 14.53 22.64
N ARG A 424 22.29 15.09 23.75
CA ARG A 424 22.84 16.44 23.81
C ARG A 424 24.35 16.50 23.52
N CYS A 425 25.01 15.35 23.48
CA CYS A 425 26.44 15.24 23.16
C CYS A 425 26.70 15.10 21.64
N VAL A 426 25.65 14.94 20.84
CA VAL A 426 25.65 14.90 19.36
C VAL A 426 25.18 16.25 18.84
#